data_AF-A0AAE5XL27-F1
#
_entry.id   AF-A0AAE5XL27-F1
#
_cell.length_a   1.000
_cell.length_b   1.000
_cell.length_c   1.000
_cell.angle_alpha   90.00
_cell.angle_beta   90.00
_cell.angle_gamma   90.00
#
_symmetry.space_group_name_H-M   'P 1'
#
loop_
_entity.id
_entity.type
_entity.pdbx_description
1 polymer ?
#
loop_
_entity_poly.entity_id
_entity_poly.type
_entity_poly.pdbx_seq_one_letter_code
_entity_poly.pdbx_strand_id
1 'polypeptide(L)'
;MRVQLKGLMKIPLIALSLSVFSQACHAEDADYAAEGERRAKVAGESLLGAPAPNIKIKDIDGGTIDLAQIYGEKPVYLKFWATWCGPCREQMQGFEEIYKKYGDKIQVVAINTGISDSLESVTAFRKKVGLTMPITIDNGELARAFQLRVTPQHVLIDKKGQFAYFGHKDDLALHQALDNVVAEKPAGKPLNNPDLALKDDGYQKGDTAQDISFSTIDEQSFNVRFNTSNSKKVAVVFFAPWCEWYLEETEPRTSKACTQVRELLESKSKSTDVQWVTVSSNLWTSAADLKDYRKSYAATPPIVFDDDGELFKQFGVNQIPTITVIEPNGVISLKSSIQDEDFEAALHTLSSFK
;
A
#
# COMPACT_ATOMS: atom_id res chain seq x y z
N MET A 1 -19.34 -8.96 -90.00
CA MET A 1 -18.52 -10.05 -89.44
C MET A 1 -17.20 -9.47 -88.91
N ARG A 2 -17.12 -9.17 -87.61
CA ARG A 2 -15.88 -9.10 -86.79
C ARG A 2 -16.29 -8.82 -85.35
N VAL A 3 -15.83 -9.69 -84.47
CA VAL A 3 -16.06 -9.73 -83.01
C VAL A 3 -14.98 -8.88 -82.32
N GLN A 4 -15.24 -8.53 -81.04
CA GLN A 4 -14.33 -8.11 -79.95
C GLN A 4 -14.50 -6.64 -79.52
N LEU A 5 -14.51 -6.25 -78.24
CA LEU A 5 -14.29 -6.96 -76.97
C LEU A 5 -15.00 -6.18 -75.82
N LYS A 6 -15.33 -6.88 -74.74
CA LYS A 6 -15.98 -6.40 -73.52
C LYS A 6 -15.15 -5.31 -72.80
N GLY A 7 -15.76 -4.19 -72.44
CA GLY A 7 -15.20 -3.19 -71.52
C GLY A 7 -15.62 -3.49 -70.07
N LEU A 8 -14.62 -3.72 -69.21
CA LEU A 8 -14.78 -3.98 -67.78
C LEU A 8 -15.30 -2.74 -67.02
N MET A 9 -16.32 -2.97 -66.19
CA MET A 9 -16.82 -2.03 -65.18
C MET A 9 -15.84 -2.00 -64.00
N LYS A 10 -15.25 -0.83 -63.70
CA LYS A 10 -14.36 -0.64 -62.54
C LYS A 10 -15.21 -0.60 -61.26
N ILE A 11 -15.04 -1.60 -60.39
CA ILE A 11 -15.56 -1.60 -59.02
C ILE A 11 -14.53 -0.89 -58.13
N PRO A 12 -14.90 0.12 -57.32
CA PRO A 12 -13.97 0.74 -56.40
C PRO A 12 -13.73 -0.21 -55.23
N LEU A 13 -12.46 -0.49 -54.95
CA LEU A 13 -12.00 -1.27 -53.81
C LEU A 13 -12.22 -0.42 -52.55
N ILE A 14 -13.27 -0.72 -51.77
CA ILE A 14 -13.43 -0.16 -50.43
C ILE A 14 -12.45 -0.91 -49.53
N ALA A 15 -11.32 -0.29 -49.22
CA ALA A 15 -10.39 -0.78 -48.22
C ALA A 15 -11.06 -0.64 -46.84
N LEU A 16 -11.64 -1.73 -46.34
CA LEU A 16 -12.11 -1.82 -44.97
C LEU A 16 -10.87 -1.88 -44.06
N SER A 17 -10.43 -0.73 -43.55
CA SER A 17 -9.41 -0.68 -42.51
C SER A 17 -10.02 -1.25 -41.22
N LEU A 18 -9.75 -2.54 -40.95
CA LEU A 18 -9.91 -3.08 -39.60
C LEU A 18 -8.88 -2.40 -38.71
N SER A 19 -9.26 -1.30 -38.10
CA SER A 19 -8.58 -0.76 -36.93
C SER A 19 -8.76 -1.77 -35.81
N VAL A 20 -7.80 -2.68 -35.67
CA VAL A 20 -7.65 -3.49 -34.47
C VAL A 20 -7.24 -2.51 -33.36
N PHE A 21 -8.23 -1.95 -32.66
CA PHE A 21 -7.98 -1.34 -31.37
C PHE A 21 -7.50 -2.46 -30.45
N SER A 22 -6.19 -2.59 -30.31
CA SER A 22 -5.59 -3.35 -29.23
C SER A 22 -5.96 -2.63 -27.93
N GLN A 23 -7.08 -2.98 -27.33
CA GLN A 23 -7.33 -2.70 -25.92
C GLN A 23 -6.31 -3.52 -25.11
N ALA A 24 -5.11 -2.97 -24.95
CA ALA A 24 -4.36 -3.27 -23.74
C ALA A 24 -5.18 -2.64 -22.61
N CYS A 25 -5.73 -3.45 -21.70
CA CYS A 25 -6.20 -2.92 -20.42
C CYS A 25 -4.99 -2.24 -19.78
N HIS A 26 -5.02 -0.91 -19.71
CA HIS A 26 -4.02 -0.18 -18.96
C HIS A 26 -4.27 -0.46 -17.48
N ALA A 27 -3.22 -0.63 -16.68
CA ALA A 27 -3.36 -0.74 -15.22
C ALA A 27 -4.15 0.44 -14.60
N GLU A 28 -4.25 1.56 -15.32
CA GLU A 28 -5.02 2.76 -15.00
C GLU A 28 -6.55 2.54 -15.04
N ASP A 29 -7.07 1.54 -15.76
CA ASP A 29 -8.50 1.28 -15.91
C ASP A 29 -9.09 0.40 -14.79
N ALA A 30 -8.25 -0.14 -13.90
CA ALA A 30 -8.74 -0.96 -12.79
C ALA A 30 -9.42 -0.07 -11.75
N ASP A 31 -10.71 -0.31 -11.49
CA ASP A 31 -11.41 0.34 -10.37
C ASP A 31 -10.91 -0.28 -9.06
N TYR A 32 -9.79 0.23 -8.56
CA TYR A 32 -9.23 -0.27 -7.32
C TYR A 32 -10.14 0.00 -6.11
N ALA A 33 -11.10 0.92 -6.19
CA ALA A 33 -12.06 1.18 -5.12
C ALA A 33 -13.20 0.15 -5.11
N ALA A 34 -13.62 -0.38 -6.28
CA ALA A 34 -14.66 -1.41 -6.40
C ALA A 34 -14.35 -2.65 -5.54
N GLU A 35 -13.07 -2.99 -5.40
CA GLU A 35 -12.60 -4.15 -4.66
C GLU A 35 -12.26 -3.85 -3.19
N GLY A 36 -12.43 -2.60 -2.75
CA GLY A 36 -12.02 -2.18 -1.41
C GLY A 36 -12.68 -2.98 -0.30
N GLU A 37 -13.98 -3.27 -0.41
CA GLU A 37 -14.69 -4.07 0.60
C GLU A 37 -14.14 -5.49 0.71
N ARG A 38 -13.87 -6.18 -0.41
CA ARG A 38 -13.29 -7.52 -0.35
C ARG A 38 -11.90 -7.50 0.27
N ARG A 39 -11.04 -6.53 -0.11
CA ARG A 39 -9.67 -6.41 0.46
C ARG A 39 -9.73 -6.24 1.98
N ALA A 40 -10.63 -5.38 2.47
CA ALA A 40 -10.83 -5.21 3.92
C ALA A 40 -11.39 -6.48 4.57
N LYS A 41 -12.31 -7.23 3.94
CA LYS A 41 -12.78 -8.51 4.49
C LYS A 41 -11.67 -9.54 4.57
N VAL A 42 -10.87 -9.69 3.51
CA VAL A 42 -9.72 -10.61 3.48
C VAL A 42 -8.73 -10.30 4.59
N ALA A 43 -8.44 -9.01 4.86
CA ALA A 43 -7.65 -8.60 6.02
C ALA A 43 -8.20 -9.14 7.36
N GLY A 44 -9.53 -9.15 7.50
CA GLY A 44 -10.21 -9.58 8.71
C GLY A 44 -10.44 -11.08 8.82
N GLU A 45 -10.42 -11.84 7.72
CA GLU A 45 -10.84 -13.25 7.69
C GLU A 45 -10.13 -14.12 8.73
N SER A 46 -8.82 -13.94 8.92
CA SER A 46 -8.05 -14.68 9.94
C SER A 46 -8.07 -14.04 11.33
N LEU A 47 -8.48 -12.76 11.43
CA LEU A 47 -8.38 -11.99 12.65
C LEU A 47 -9.69 -11.93 13.44
N LEU A 48 -10.87 -12.07 12.80
CA LEU A 48 -12.15 -11.98 13.48
C LEU A 48 -12.26 -12.97 14.66
N GLY A 49 -12.64 -12.44 15.83
CA GLY A 49 -12.69 -13.16 17.10
C GLY A 49 -11.34 -13.32 17.80
N ALA A 50 -10.22 -13.04 17.13
CA ALA A 50 -8.90 -13.11 17.75
C ALA A 50 -8.64 -11.90 18.66
N PRO A 51 -7.80 -12.05 19.70
CA PRO A 51 -7.34 -10.92 20.50
C PRO A 51 -6.64 -9.86 19.63
N ALA A 52 -7.04 -8.61 19.81
CA ALA A 52 -6.36 -7.47 19.24
C ALA A 52 -5.06 -7.16 20.01
N PRO A 53 -4.05 -6.57 19.35
CA PRO A 53 -2.74 -6.37 19.94
C PRO A 53 -2.75 -5.23 20.98
N ASN A 54 -1.97 -5.41 22.05
CA ASN A 54 -1.75 -4.41 23.08
C ASN A 54 -0.74 -3.35 22.60
N ILE A 55 -1.22 -2.34 21.87
CA ILE A 55 -0.39 -1.28 21.30
C ILE A 55 -0.70 0.08 21.95
N LYS A 56 0.34 0.88 22.12
CA LYS A 56 0.22 2.29 22.53
C LYS A 56 0.27 3.18 21.29
N ILE A 57 -0.81 3.90 21.05
CA ILE A 57 -0.95 4.84 19.94
C ILE A 57 -0.60 6.23 20.44
N LYS A 58 0.34 6.90 19.79
CA LYS A 58 0.62 8.32 20.01
C LYS A 58 -0.14 9.14 18.97
N ASP A 59 -0.96 10.08 19.41
CA ASP A 59 -1.65 10.99 18.50
C ASP A 59 -0.77 12.21 18.15
N ILE A 60 -1.18 12.96 17.13
CA ILE A 60 -0.48 14.14 16.63
C ILE A 60 -0.53 15.34 17.58
N ASP A 61 -1.36 15.29 18.63
CA ASP A 61 -1.47 16.33 19.67
C ASP A 61 -0.64 15.96 20.92
N GLY A 62 0.09 14.84 20.88
CA GLY A 62 0.96 14.36 21.96
C GLY A 62 0.26 13.47 22.99
N GLY A 63 -1.03 13.17 22.80
CA GLY A 63 -1.77 12.21 23.60
C GLY A 63 -1.29 10.78 23.37
N THR A 64 -1.54 9.91 24.35
CA THR A 64 -1.25 8.48 24.26
C THR A 64 -2.49 7.67 24.59
N ILE A 65 -2.87 6.78 23.68
CA ILE A 65 -3.98 5.84 23.82
C ILE A 65 -3.38 4.45 23.98
N ASP A 66 -3.49 3.87 25.17
CA ASP A 66 -3.03 2.51 25.46
C ASP A 66 -4.19 1.54 25.24
N LEU A 67 -4.21 0.81 24.12
CA LEU A 67 -5.32 -0.08 23.79
C LEU A 67 -5.56 -1.14 24.87
N ALA A 68 -4.50 -1.61 25.54
CA ALA A 68 -4.62 -2.58 26.62
C ALA A 68 -5.41 -2.04 27.82
N GLN A 69 -5.36 -0.73 28.07
CA GLN A 69 -6.14 -0.08 29.14
C GLN A 69 -7.58 0.19 28.73
N ILE A 70 -7.86 0.29 27.42
CA ILE A 70 -9.22 0.52 26.90
C ILE A 70 -10.02 -0.79 26.87
N TYR A 71 -9.36 -1.91 26.63
CA TYR A 71 -10.00 -3.22 26.67
C TYR A 71 -10.59 -3.49 28.06
N GLY A 72 -11.81 -4.02 28.09
CA GLY A 72 -12.62 -4.21 29.29
C GLY A 72 -13.48 -2.98 29.64
N GLU A 73 -13.10 -1.78 29.22
CA GLU A 73 -13.85 -0.55 29.50
C GLU A 73 -14.86 -0.23 28.39
N LYS A 74 -14.39 -0.16 27.14
CA LYS A 74 -15.22 0.15 25.97
C LYS A 74 -14.69 -0.47 24.67
N PRO A 75 -15.54 -0.70 23.65
CA PRO A 75 -15.10 -1.07 22.31
C PRO A 75 -14.19 -0.02 21.68
N VAL A 76 -13.43 -0.42 20.67
CA VAL A 76 -12.52 0.46 19.91
C VAL A 76 -12.91 0.46 18.43
N TYR A 77 -12.93 1.64 17.82
CA TYR A 77 -13.09 1.82 16.39
C TYR A 77 -11.86 2.55 15.82
N LEU A 78 -11.10 1.83 15.00
CA LEU A 78 -9.97 2.35 14.26
C LEU A 78 -10.37 2.51 12.79
N LYS A 79 -10.10 3.67 12.20
CA LYS A 79 -10.23 3.88 10.75
C LYS A 79 -8.86 4.21 10.17
N PHE A 80 -8.32 3.30 9.36
CA PHE A 80 -7.10 3.54 8.60
C PHE A 80 -7.43 4.40 7.38
N TRP A 81 -6.66 5.46 7.13
CA TRP A 81 -6.93 6.42 6.07
C TRP A 81 -5.66 7.13 5.58
N ALA A 82 -5.78 7.88 4.48
CA ALA A 82 -4.71 8.75 3.98
C ALA A 82 -5.31 10.05 3.42
N THR A 83 -4.54 11.15 3.37
CA THR A 83 -5.09 12.45 2.93
C THR A 83 -5.35 12.48 1.42
N TRP A 84 -4.61 11.67 0.66
CA TRP A 84 -4.77 11.45 -0.78
C TRP A 84 -5.88 10.46 -1.15
N CYS A 85 -6.38 9.66 -0.20
CA CYS A 85 -7.36 8.62 -0.47
C CYS A 85 -8.76 9.21 -0.68
N GLY A 86 -9.26 9.21 -1.92
CA GLY A 86 -10.59 9.72 -2.30
C GLY A 86 -11.73 9.21 -1.42
N PRO A 87 -11.99 7.89 -1.36
CA PRO A 87 -13.05 7.32 -0.53
C PRO A 87 -12.88 7.61 0.97
N CYS A 88 -11.64 7.75 1.45
CA CYS A 88 -11.39 8.12 2.83
C CYS A 88 -11.99 9.49 3.13
N ARG A 89 -11.69 10.48 2.27
CA ARG A 89 -12.10 11.88 2.40
C ARG A 89 -13.62 12.01 2.41
N GLU A 90 -14.30 11.27 1.52
CA GLU A 90 -15.76 11.21 1.46
C GLU A 90 -16.37 10.72 2.78
N GLN A 91 -15.74 9.72 3.41
CA GLN A 91 -16.21 9.12 4.66
C GLN A 91 -15.74 9.85 5.94
N MET A 92 -14.91 10.90 5.85
CA MET A 92 -14.33 11.52 7.07
C MET A 92 -15.36 12.30 7.90
N GLN A 93 -16.35 12.93 7.27
CA GLN A 93 -17.42 13.63 8.00
C GLN A 93 -18.32 12.65 8.76
N GLY A 94 -18.74 11.54 8.13
CA GLY A 94 -19.51 10.49 8.81
C GLY A 94 -18.74 9.88 9.99
N PHE A 95 -17.43 9.68 9.84
CA PHE A 95 -16.58 9.20 10.93
C PHE A 95 -16.49 10.18 12.11
N GLU A 96 -16.46 11.49 11.84
CA GLU A 96 -16.53 12.55 12.85
C GLU A 96 -17.89 12.59 13.58
N GLU A 97 -18.98 12.33 12.87
CA GLU A 97 -20.30 12.20 13.47
C GLU A 97 -20.40 10.97 14.39
N ILE A 98 -19.82 9.84 13.98
CA ILE A 98 -19.72 8.64 14.83
C ILE A 98 -18.93 8.95 16.09
N TYR A 99 -17.78 9.62 15.98
CA TYR A 99 -16.98 10.04 17.14
C TYR A 99 -17.79 10.92 18.09
N LYS A 100 -18.47 11.95 17.58
CA LYS A 100 -19.31 12.84 18.40
C LYS A 100 -20.49 12.12 19.06
N LYS A 101 -21.10 11.15 18.38
CA LYS A 101 -22.27 10.41 18.89
C LYS A 101 -21.91 9.30 19.87
N TYR A 102 -20.79 8.62 19.65
CA TYR A 102 -20.40 7.41 20.39
C TYR A 102 -19.12 7.58 21.22
N GLY A 103 -18.43 8.71 21.23
CA GLY A 103 -17.11 8.87 21.87
C GLY A 103 -17.05 8.51 23.35
N ASP A 104 -18.16 8.68 24.08
CA ASP A 104 -18.28 8.24 25.48
C ASP A 104 -18.46 6.71 25.62
N LYS A 105 -18.95 6.05 24.57
CA LYS A 105 -19.29 4.63 24.52
C LYS A 105 -18.24 3.77 23.84
N ILE A 106 -17.43 4.34 22.94
CA ILE A 106 -16.37 3.65 22.21
C ILE A 106 -15.13 4.55 22.13
N GLN A 107 -13.94 3.94 22.07
CA GLN A 107 -12.72 4.66 21.72
C GLN A 107 -12.61 4.78 20.21
N VAL A 108 -12.55 5.99 19.67
CA VAL A 108 -12.36 6.23 18.23
C VAL A 108 -10.96 6.77 17.96
N VAL A 109 -10.28 6.27 16.93
CA VAL A 109 -8.99 6.79 16.48
C VAL A 109 -8.91 6.77 14.94
N ALA A 110 -8.51 7.89 14.34
CA ALA A 110 -8.17 7.96 12.92
C ALA A 110 -6.69 7.60 12.75
N ILE A 111 -6.40 6.49 12.05
CA ILE A 111 -5.03 6.02 11.80
C ILE A 111 -4.60 6.46 10.41
N ASN A 112 -3.86 7.55 10.30
CA ASN A 112 -3.26 7.92 9.01
C ASN A 112 -2.12 6.93 8.70
N THR A 113 -2.04 6.40 7.47
CA THR A 113 -1.07 5.35 7.13
C THR A 113 0.39 5.82 7.05
N GLY A 114 0.63 7.13 7.05
CA GLY A 114 1.95 7.72 6.83
C GLY A 114 2.42 7.67 5.37
N ILE A 115 1.96 6.70 4.57
CA ILE A 115 2.34 6.53 3.16
C ILE A 115 1.97 7.78 2.38
N SER A 116 2.98 8.45 1.83
CA SER A 116 2.83 9.68 1.04
C SER A 116 2.13 10.82 1.78
N ASP A 117 2.12 10.77 3.12
CA ASP A 117 1.55 11.79 4.01
C ASP A 117 2.63 12.32 4.97
N SER A 118 2.48 13.57 5.39
CA SER A 118 3.32 14.24 6.40
C SER A 118 2.47 14.84 7.53
N LEU A 119 3.10 15.16 8.68
CA LEU A 119 2.40 15.85 9.78
C LEU A 119 1.71 17.14 9.32
N GLU A 120 2.35 17.88 8.40
CA GLU A 120 1.79 19.10 7.82
C GLU A 120 0.53 18.80 7.00
N SER A 121 0.59 17.84 6.07
CA SER A 121 -0.56 17.47 5.23
C SER A 121 -1.76 16.98 6.07
N VAL A 122 -1.51 16.14 7.08
CA VAL A 122 -2.54 15.60 7.97
C VAL A 122 -3.15 16.71 8.83
N THR A 123 -2.34 17.62 9.37
CA THR A 123 -2.83 18.75 10.17
C THR A 123 -3.65 19.73 9.32
N ALA A 124 -3.21 20.00 8.08
CA ALA A 124 -3.94 20.83 7.14
C ALA A 124 -5.29 20.20 6.77
N PHE A 125 -5.33 18.89 6.51
CA PHE A 125 -6.57 18.16 6.24
C PHE A 125 -7.51 18.19 7.44
N ARG A 126 -7.01 17.87 8.65
CA ARG A 126 -7.77 17.94 9.91
C ARG A 126 -8.46 19.29 10.07
N LYS A 127 -7.73 20.38 9.88
CA LYS A 127 -8.26 21.75 9.98
C LYS A 127 -9.30 22.05 8.90
N LYS A 128 -9.05 21.62 7.65
CA LYS A 128 -9.95 21.86 6.52
C LYS A 128 -11.31 21.18 6.70
N VAL A 129 -11.31 19.96 7.23
CA VAL A 129 -12.54 19.15 7.40
C VAL A 129 -13.18 19.32 8.78
N GLY A 130 -12.47 19.91 9.74
CA GLY A 130 -12.98 20.18 11.08
C GLY A 130 -13.05 18.92 11.95
N LEU A 131 -12.06 18.03 11.80
CA LEU A 131 -11.99 16.77 12.56
C LEU A 131 -11.53 17.04 14.00
N THR A 132 -12.18 16.38 14.96
CA THR A 132 -11.88 16.54 16.39
C THR A 132 -11.53 15.23 17.09
N MET A 133 -11.72 14.08 16.43
CA MET A 133 -11.23 12.81 16.96
C MET A 133 -9.69 12.75 17.02
N PRO A 134 -9.11 11.91 17.90
CA PRO A 134 -7.68 11.63 17.89
C PRO A 134 -7.20 11.09 16.54
N ILE A 135 -6.10 11.65 16.04
CA ILE A 135 -5.45 11.25 14.79
C ILE A 135 -4.01 10.84 15.09
N THR A 136 -3.57 9.70 14.59
CA THR A 136 -2.16 9.29 14.60
C THR A 136 -1.62 9.22 13.18
N ILE A 137 -0.30 9.30 13.03
CA ILE A 137 0.41 9.00 11.79
C ILE A 137 1.22 7.73 12.07
N ASP A 138 0.80 6.65 11.42
CA ASP A 138 1.41 5.35 11.56
C ASP A 138 2.79 5.30 10.90
N ASN A 139 3.70 4.54 11.49
CA ASN A 139 5.01 4.22 10.92
C ASN A 139 5.02 2.83 10.25
N GLY A 140 3.84 2.26 10.03
CA GLY A 140 3.60 0.90 9.53
C GLY A 140 3.37 -0.13 10.64
N GLU A 141 3.61 0.22 11.91
CA GLU A 141 3.33 -0.65 13.06
C GLU A 141 1.85 -1.06 13.08
N LEU A 142 0.96 -0.07 13.08
CA LEU A 142 -0.48 -0.33 13.13
C LEU A 142 -0.95 -0.99 11.84
N ALA A 143 -0.46 -0.55 10.67
CA ALA A 143 -0.82 -1.14 9.39
C ALA A 143 -0.55 -2.66 9.38
N ARG A 144 0.59 -3.13 9.89
CA ARG A 144 0.89 -4.57 10.00
C ARG A 144 0.04 -5.25 11.07
N ALA A 145 -0.04 -4.64 12.24
CA ALA A 145 -0.74 -5.23 13.38
C ALA A 145 -2.22 -5.49 13.10
N PHE A 146 -2.81 -4.65 12.24
CA PHE A 146 -4.21 -4.68 11.84
C PHE A 146 -4.41 -5.15 10.39
N GLN A 147 -3.40 -5.78 9.78
CA GLN A 147 -3.41 -6.29 8.40
C GLN A 147 -4.04 -5.32 7.40
N LEU A 148 -3.53 -4.09 7.34
CA LEU A 148 -4.02 -3.08 6.41
C LEU A 148 -3.86 -3.54 4.96
N ARG A 149 -4.97 -3.66 4.24
CA ARG A 149 -4.96 -4.02 2.80
C ARG A 149 -5.54 -2.92 1.91
N VAL A 150 -6.30 -1.99 2.49
CA VAL A 150 -6.98 -0.92 1.76
C VAL A 150 -7.18 0.28 2.68
N THR A 151 -7.40 1.45 2.10
CA THR A 151 -7.88 2.64 2.81
C THR A 151 -9.18 3.12 2.14
N PRO A 152 -10.20 3.58 2.86
CA PRO A 152 -10.36 3.39 4.29
C PRO A 152 -10.47 1.89 4.64
N GLN A 153 -9.92 1.51 5.78
CA GLN A 153 -10.19 0.22 6.42
C GLN A 153 -10.69 0.48 7.82
N HIS A 154 -11.93 0.09 8.06
CA HIS A 154 -12.63 0.15 9.33
C HIS A 154 -12.33 -1.11 10.12
N VAL A 155 -11.84 -0.96 11.34
CA VAL A 155 -11.61 -2.07 12.27
C VAL A 155 -12.38 -1.78 13.55
N LEU A 156 -13.26 -2.71 13.94
CA LEU A 156 -13.90 -2.68 15.25
C LEU A 156 -13.29 -3.77 16.13
N ILE A 157 -13.00 -3.39 17.37
CA ILE A 157 -12.56 -4.28 18.44
C ILE A 157 -13.63 -4.21 19.52
N ASP A 158 -14.13 -5.35 19.97
CA ASP A 158 -15.13 -5.39 21.03
C ASP A 158 -14.53 -5.02 22.41
N LYS A 159 -15.39 -4.91 23.41
CA LYS A 159 -14.99 -4.58 24.78
C LYS A 159 -14.09 -5.65 25.41
N LYS A 160 -14.03 -6.88 24.89
CA LYS A 160 -13.11 -7.93 25.38
C LYS A 160 -11.72 -7.83 24.74
N GLY A 161 -11.50 -6.85 23.87
CA GLY A 161 -10.27 -6.71 23.12
C GLY A 161 -10.16 -7.72 21.98
N GLN A 162 -11.28 -8.18 21.40
CA GLN A 162 -11.29 -9.08 20.25
C GLN A 162 -11.73 -8.37 18.98
N PHE A 163 -11.13 -8.72 17.85
CA PHE A 163 -11.56 -8.21 16.55
C PHE A 163 -13.01 -8.59 16.26
N ALA A 164 -13.85 -7.59 15.97
CA ALA A 164 -15.28 -7.76 15.74
C ALA A 164 -15.70 -7.45 14.31
N TYR A 165 -14.96 -6.59 13.60
CA TYR A 165 -15.30 -6.20 12.24
C TYR A 165 -14.09 -5.69 11.47
N PHE A 166 -14.07 -6.00 10.17
CA PHE A 166 -13.24 -5.35 9.16
C PHE A 166 -14.13 -4.95 7.98
N GLY A 167 -13.91 -3.77 7.39
CA GLY A 167 -14.65 -3.32 6.20
C GLY A 167 -14.06 -2.06 5.59
N HIS A 168 -14.56 -1.66 4.43
CA HIS A 168 -14.08 -0.49 3.69
C HIS A 168 -15.17 0.59 3.59
N LYS A 169 -16.43 0.17 3.45
CA LYS A 169 -17.55 1.09 3.25
C LYS A 169 -18.09 1.60 4.59
N ASP A 170 -18.46 2.87 4.61
CA ASP A 170 -19.34 3.43 5.62
C ASP A 170 -20.80 3.11 5.24
N ASP A 171 -21.24 1.90 5.58
CA ASP A 171 -22.52 1.34 5.16
C ASP A 171 -23.31 0.70 6.32
N LEU A 172 -24.47 0.13 5.99
CA LEU A 172 -25.33 -0.53 6.96
C LEU A 172 -24.61 -1.65 7.73
N ALA A 173 -23.67 -2.36 7.11
CA ALA A 173 -22.94 -3.44 7.77
C ALA A 173 -21.98 -2.89 8.83
N LEU A 174 -21.27 -1.80 8.53
CA LEU A 174 -20.44 -1.10 9.51
C LEU A 174 -21.29 -0.59 10.69
N HIS A 175 -22.40 0.08 10.42
CA HIS A 175 -23.26 0.62 11.48
C HIS A 175 -23.89 -0.48 12.34
N GLN A 176 -24.31 -1.60 11.76
CA GLN A 176 -24.77 -2.76 12.52
C GLN A 176 -23.66 -3.36 13.38
N ALA A 177 -22.43 -3.42 12.88
CA ALA A 177 -21.28 -3.89 13.65
C ALA A 177 -20.97 -2.95 14.83
N LEU A 178 -21.04 -1.63 14.62
CA LEU A 178 -20.93 -0.62 15.69
C LEU A 178 -21.99 -0.81 16.77
N ASP A 179 -23.26 -0.96 16.38
CA ASP A 179 -24.35 -1.19 17.33
C ASP A 179 -24.17 -2.53 18.08
N ASN A 180 -23.65 -3.56 17.43
CA ASN A 180 -23.38 -4.85 18.06
C ASN A 180 -22.27 -4.79 19.10
N VAL A 181 -21.14 -4.12 18.82
CA VAL A 181 -20.05 -3.98 19.79
C VAL A 181 -20.45 -3.08 20.97
N VAL A 182 -21.27 -2.05 20.74
CA VAL A 182 -21.83 -1.21 21.80
C VAL A 182 -22.83 -1.97 22.67
N ALA A 183 -23.63 -2.86 22.07
CA ALA A 183 -24.58 -3.71 22.79
C ALA A 183 -23.95 -4.96 23.42
N GLU A 184 -22.62 -5.11 23.36
CA GLU A 184 -21.86 -6.26 23.89
C GLU A 184 -22.34 -7.63 23.34
N LYS A 185 -22.86 -7.67 22.11
CA LYS A 185 -23.22 -8.93 21.47
C LYS A 185 -21.95 -9.69 21.09
N PRO A 186 -21.87 -11.01 21.33
CA PRO A 186 -20.65 -11.77 21.08
C PRO A 186 -20.27 -11.73 19.60
N ALA A 187 -19.02 -11.37 19.31
CA ALA A 187 -18.35 -11.70 18.07
C ALA A 187 -18.18 -13.23 17.97
N GLY A 188 -17.97 -13.74 16.75
CA GLY A 188 -17.81 -15.17 16.47
C GLY A 188 -16.71 -15.86 17.29
N LYS A 189 -16.58 -17.18 17.12
CA LYS A 189 -15.65 -18.00 17.92
C LYS A 189 -14.22 -17.42 17.93
N PRO A 190 -13.58 -17.34 19.10
CA PRO A 190 -12.23 -16.79 19.21
C PRO A 190 -11.19 -17.67 18.54
N LEU A 191 -10.26 -17.04 17.82
CA LEU A 191 -9.06 -17.65 17.26
C LEU A 191 -7.84 -17.12 18.05
N ASN A 192 -6.99 -18.01 18.56
CA ASN A 192 -5.77 -17.59 19.25
C ASN A 192 -4.72 -17.13 18.22
N ASN A 193 -4.22 -15.90 18.35
CA ASN A 193 -3.03 -15.44 17.66
C ASN A 193 -2.10 -14.72 18.67
N PRO A 194 -0.99 -15.34 19.11
CA PRO A 194 -0.08 -14.72 20.06
C PRO A 194 0.97 -13.83 19.36
N ASP A 195 1.20 -12.66 19.97
CA ASP A 195 2.39 -11.81 19.89
C ASP A 195 2.81 -11.21 18.54
N LEU A 196 2.15 -10.12 18.15
CA LEU A 196 2.73 -9.09 17.28
C LEU A 196 3.53 -8.09 18.14
N ALA A 197 4.77 -8.45 18.48
CA ALA A 197 5.72 -7.51 19.06
C ALA A 197 6.36 -6.68 17.93
N LEU A 198 6.14 -5.36 17.94
CA LEU A 198 6.63 -4.43 16.93
C LEU A 198 7.63 -3.46 17.59
N LYS A 199 8.92 -3.63 17.27
CA LYS A 199 10.02 -2.84 17.85
C LYS A 199 11.22 -2.68 16.90
N ASP A 200 10.97 -2.61 15.59
CA ASP A 200 12.07 -2.39 14.65
C ASP A 200 11.73 -1.23 13.72
N ASP A 201 12.55 -0.20 13.74
CA ASP A 201 12.58 0.93 12.80
C ASP A 201 13.12 0.51 11.42
N GLY A 202 13.56 -0.75 11.31
CA GLY A 202 14.04 -1.36 10.08
C GLY A 202 15.39 -0.78 9.65
N TYR A 203 15.95 -1.34 8.60
CA TYR A 203 17.28 -0.97 8.14
C TYR A 203 17.44 0.53 7.80
N GLN A 204 18.55 1.11 8.24
CA GLN A 204 18.99 2.48 7.95
C GLN A 204 20.25 2.49 7.08
N LYS A 205 20.55 3.65 6.50
CA LYS A 205 21.81 3.85 5.75
C LYS A 205 23.01 3.62 6.69
N GLY A 206 23.93 2.77 6.26
CA GLY A 206 25.10 2.35 7.04
C GLY A 206 24.93 1.01 7.75
N ASP A 207 23.70 0.51 7.90
CA ASP A 207 23.46 -0.82 8.48
C ASP A 207 23.97 -1.92 7.55
N THR A 208 24.18 -3.11 8.13
CA THR A 208 24.51 -4.32 7.38
C THR A 208 23.29 -5.21 7.27
N ALA A 209 22.76 -5.36 6.06
CA ALA A 209 21.66 -6.26 5.76
C ALA A 209 22.09 -7.72 5.93
N GLN A 210 21.18 -8.54 6.47
CA GLN A 210 21.33 -9.99 6.50
C GLN A 210 20.99 -10.58 5.13
N ASP A 211 21.32 -11.86 4.91
CA ASP A 211 20.87 -12.58 3.70
C ASP A 211 19.34 -12.52 3.60
N ILE A 212 18.83 -12.26 2.39
CA ILE A 212 17.41 -11.99 2.15
C ILE A 212 16.85 -13.01 1.17
N SER A 213 15.70 -13.57 1.51
CA SER A 213 14.92 -14.43 0.63
C SER A 213 13.77 -13.63 0.04
N PHE A 214 13.65 -13.65 -1.28
CA PHE A 214 12.56 -13.01 -2.01
C PHE A 214 11.71 -14.07 -2.70
N SER A 215 10.39 -13.86 -2.71
CA SER A 215 9.43 -14.67 -3.47
C SER A 215 8.67 -13.76 -4.44
N THR A 216 8.79 -14.04 -5.74
CA THR A 216 8.17 -13.22 -6.78
C THR A 216 6.69 -13.57 -6.97
N ILE A 217 5.96 -12.71 -7.68
CA ILE A 217 4.57 -12.96 -8.11
C ILE A 217 4.41 -14.15 -9.06
N ASP A 218 5.51 -14.77 -9.50
CA ASP A 218 5.55 -15.99 -10.33
C ASP A 218 5.92 -17.22 -9.50
N GLU A 219 5.86 -17.12 -8.17
CA GLU A 219 6.20 -18.19 -7.22
C GLU A 219 7.66 -18.67 -7.33
N GLN A 220 8.53 -17.82 -7.89
CA GLN A 220 9.97 -18.08 -7.93
C GLN A 220 10.61 -17.46 -6.70
N SER A 221 11.31 -18.28 -5.92
CA SER A 221 12.11 -17.79 -4.80
C SER A 221 13.58 -17.68 -5.18
N PHE A 222 14.23 -16.60 -4.76
CA PHE A 222 15.67 -16.44 -4.89
C PHE A 222 16.27 -15.83 -3.62
N ASN A 223 17.54 -16.15 -3.38
CA ASN A 223 18.28 -15.66 -2.23
C ASN A 223 19.30 -14.64 -2.67
N VAL A 224 19.32 -13.51 -1.97
CA VAL A 224 20.39 -12.53 -2.04
C VAL A 224 21.31 -12.79 -0.87
N ARG A 225 22.58 -13.13 -1.16
CA ARG A 225 23.60 -13.37 -0.15
C ARG A 225 24.68 -12.32 -0.19
N PHE A 226 25.09 -11.85 0.98
CA PHE A 226 26.14 -10.85 1.13
C PHE A 226 27.43 -11.49 1.66
N ASN A 227 28.57 -10.80 1.51
CA ASN A 227 29.89 -11.27 1.97
C ASN A 227 30.36 -12.60 1.36
N THR A 228 29.96 -12.88 0.11
CA THR A 228 30.44 -14.05 -0.65
C THR A 228 31.24 -13.62 -1.88
N SER A 229 32.06 -14.51 -2.44
CA SER A 229 32.86 -14.22 -3.65
C SER A 229 32.03 -13.85 -4.89
N ASN A 230 30.74 -14.19 -4.89
CA ASN A 230 29.81 -13.93 -6.01
C ASN A 230 28.75 -12.88 -5.64
N SER A 231 28.85 -12.23 -4.48
CA SER A 231 27.88 -11.22 -4.06
C SER A 231 27.90 -10.03 -5.01
N LYS A 232 26.71 -9.60 -5.44
CA LYS A 232 26.51 -8.42 -6.29
C LYS A 232 26.03 -7.25 -5.46
N LYS A 233 26.14 -6.05 -6.04
CA LYS A 233 25.39 -4.89 -5.57
C LYS A 233 23.91 -5.13 -5.82
N VAL A 234 23.06 -4.77 -4.86
CA VAL A 234 21.62 -5.01 -4.91
C VAL A 234 20.90 -3.69 -4.75
N ALA A 235 19.93 -3.42 -5.63
CA ALA A 235 19.04 -2.27 -5.49
C ALA A 235 17.61 -2.78 -5.28
N VAL A 236 17.06 -2.49 -4.10
CA VAL A 236 15.69 -2.84 -3.71
C VAL A 236 14.83 -1.60 -3.83
N VAL A 237 13.78 -1.66 -4.66
CA VAL A 237 12.85 -0.56 -4.88
C VAL A 237 11.48 -0.92 -4.35
N PHE A 238 11.00 -0.13 -3.40
CA PHE A 238 9.68 -0.26 -2.80
C PHE A 238 8.69 0.66 -3.51
N PHE A 239 7.58 0.11 -3.99
CA PHE A 239 6.61 0.84 -4.81
C PHE A 239 5.18 0.34 -4.61
N ALA A 240 4.23 0.99 -5.26
CA ALA A 240 2.89 0.47 -5.47
C ALA A 240 2.45 0.75 -6.93
N PRO A 241 1.73 -0.18 -7.59
CA PRO A 241 1.39 -0.07 -9.01
C PRO A 241 0.43 1.09 -9.33
N TRP A 242 -0.31 1.56 -8.32
CA TRP A 242 -1.25 2.68 -8.44
C TRP A 242 -0.61 4.05 -8.18
N CYS A 243 0.64 4.09 -7.71
CA CYS A 243 1.28 5.33 -7.25
C CYS A 243 1.39 6.41 -8.33
N GLU A 244 1.59 6.03 -9.59
CA GLU A 244 1.80 6.97 -10.70
C GLU A 244 0.52 7.76 -11.03
N TRP A 245 -0.58 7.07 -11.29
CA TRP A 245 -1.80 7.71 -11.79
C TRP A 245 -2.76 8.11 -10.65
N TYR A 246 -2.90 7.31 -9.60
CA TYR A 246 -3.88 7.59 -8.54
C TYR A 246 -3.53 8.82 -7.71
N LEU A 247 -2.23 9.10 -7.59
CA LEU A 247 -1.72 10.24 -6.84
C LEU A 247 -1.54 11.49 -7.70
N GLU A 248 -1.81 11.45 -9.01
CA GLU A 248 -1.52 12.56 -9.93
C GLU A 248 -2.17 13.87 -9.48
N GLU A 249 -3.44 13.82 -9.06
CA GLU A 249 -4.16 15.01 -8.63
C GLU A 249 -3.87 15.41 -7.19
N THR A 250 -3.78 14.44 -6.28
CA THR A 250 -3.71 14.70 -4.84
C THR A 250 -2.30 14.85 -4.30
N GLU A 251 -1.34 14.12 -4.87
CA GLU A 251 0.07 14.06 -4.46
C GLU A 251 0.99 14.06 -5.70
N PRO A 252 0.95 15.13 -6.55
CA PRO A 252 1.62 15.16 -7.85
C PRO A 252 3.14 14.97 -7.78
N ARG A 253 3.77 15.41 -6.69
CA ARG A 253 5.21 15.21 -6.46
C ARG A 253 5.53 13.72 -6.33
N THR A 254 4.72 12.99 -5.56
CA THR A 254 4.87 11.54 -5.34
C THR A 254 4.55 10.75 -6.61
N SER A 255 3.48 11.11 -7.31
CA SER A 255 3.12 10.53 -8.61
C SER A 255 4.27 10.62 -9.62
N LYS A 256 4.85 11.82 -9.77
CA LYS A 256 6.01 12.04 -10.65
C LYS A 256 7.24 11.23 -10.22
N ALA A 257 7.51 11.15 -8.92
CA ALA A 257 8.61 10.34 -8.39
C ALA A 257 8.45 8.85 -8.72
N CYS A 258 7.24 8.30 -8.57
CA CYS A 258 6.94 6.93 -8.97
C CYS A 258 7.18 6.70 -10.47
N THR A 259 6.81 7.68 -11.30
CA THR A 259 7.08 7.65 -12.75
C THR A 259 8.59 7.62 -13.03
N GLN A 260 9.35 8.53 -12.42
CA GLN A 260 10.81 8.60 -12.59
C GLN A 260 11.51 7.31 -12.14
N VAL A 261 11.05 6.69 -11.05
CA VAL A 261 11.60 5.42 -10.56
C VAL A 261 11.29 4.27 -11.50
N ARG A 262 10.07 4.18 -12.05
CA ARG A 262 9.74 3.18 -13.07
C ARG A 262 10.62 3.33 -14.31
N GLU A 263 10.76 4.54 -14.84
CA GLU A 263 11.59 4.81 -16.02
C GLU A 263 13.07 4.49 -15.77
N LEU A 264 13.58 4.80 -14.57
CA LEU A 264 14.92 4.40 -14.14
C LEU A 264 15.08 2.87 -14.17
N LEU A 265 14.10 2.14 -13.64
CA LEU A 265 14.11 0.67 -13.65
C LEU A 265 14.08 0.12 -15.08
N GLU A 266 13.23 0.63 -15.98
CA GLU A 266 13.16 0.20 -17.38
C GLU A 266 14.50 0.39 -18.13
N SER A 267 15.21 1.47 -17.80
CA SER A 267 16.52 1.80 -18.37
C SER A 267 17.65 0.96 -17.78
N LYS A 268 17.66 0.74 -16.46
CA LYS A 268 18.82 0.22 -15.72
C LYS A 268 18.75 -1.24 -15.30
N SER A 269 17.55 -1.81 -15.18
CA SER A 269 17.36 -3.21 -14.77
C SER A 269 17.94 -4.24 -15.74
N LYS A 270 18.30 -3.83 -16.96
CA LYS A 270 18.92 -4.69 -17.98
C LYS A 270 20.42 -4.92 -17.75
N SER A 271 21.07 -4.09 -16.91
CA SER A 271 22.46 -4.30 -16.53
C SER A 271 22.63 -5.53 -15.62
N THR A 272 23.78 -6.19 -15.73
CA THR A 272 24.14 -7.35 -14.90
C THR A 272 24.94 -7.00 -13.63
N ASP A 273 25.42 -5.76 -13.50
CA ASP A 273 26.31 -5.31 -12.43
C ASP A 273 25.57 -5.05 -11.12
N VAL A 274 24.28 -4.69 -11.24
CA VAL A 274 23.38 -4.48 -10.11
C VAL A 274 22.20 -5.44 -10.22
N GLN A 275 21.96 -6.18 -9.16
CA GLN A 275 20.76 -7.01 -9.04
C GLN A 275 19.60 -6.13 -8.56
N TRP A 276 18.70 -5.79 -9.47
CA TRP A 276 17.50 -5.03 -9.15
C TRP A 276 16.38 -5.94 -8.65
N VAL A 277 15.72 -5.54 -7.56
CA VAL A 277 14.55 -6.21 -6.98
C VAL A 277 13.50 -5.14 -6.74
N THR A 278 12.26 -5.38 -7.17
CA THR A 278 11.13 -4.50 -6.87
C THR A 278 10.22 -5.18 -5.86
N VAL A 279 9.78 -4.45 -4.86
CA VAL A 279 8.93 -4.93 -3.77
C VAL A 279 7.68 -4.06 -3.76
N SER A 280 6.53 -4.64 -4.10
CA SER A 280 5.26 -3.93 -4.08
C SER A 280 4.63 -3.99 -2.70
N SER A 281 4.00 -2.89 -2.28
CA SER A 281 3.11 -2.88 -1.13
C SER A 281 1.88 -3.77 -1.37
N ASN A 282 1.24 -4.20 -0.28
CA ASN A 282 -0.06 -4.89 -0.27
C ASN A 282 -1.25 -3.92 -0.17
N LEU A 283 -0.99 -2.63 -0.01
CA LEU A 283 -2.02 -1.61 0.09
C LEU A 283 -2.65 -1.38 -1.29
N TRP A 284 -3.97 -1.55 -1.38
CA TRP A 284 -4.75 -1.46 -2.63
C TRP A 284 -4.22 -2.38 -3.75
N THR A 285 -3.45 -3.41 -3.44
CA THR A 285 -2.72 -4.20 -4.45
C THR A 285 -2.93 -5.69 -4.23
N SER A 286 -3.07 -6.43 -5.31
CA SER A 286 -3.08 -7.89 -5.34
C SER A 286 -2.02 -8.44 -6.30
N ALA A 287 -1.71 -9.73 -6.19
CA ALA A 287 -0.82 -10.41 -7.14
C ALA A 287 -1.32 -10.34 -8.59
N ALA A 288 -2.64 -10.28 -8.81
CA ALA A 288 -3.22 -10.11 -10.14
C ALA A 288 -2.92 -8.70 -10.69
N ASP A 289 -3.12 -7.66 -9.87
CA ASP A 289 -2.83 -6.26 -10.23
C ASP A 289 -1.35 -6.11 -10.63
N LEU A 290 -0.43 -6.80 -9.93
CA LEU A 290 1.00 -6.78 -10.24
C LEU A 290 1.36 -7.52 -11.53
N LYS A 291 0.63 -8.58 -11.87
CA LYS A 291 0.78 -9.26 -13.17
C LYS A 291 0.35 -8.35 -14.31
N ASP A 292 -0.70 -7.55 -14.13
CA ASP A 292 -1.17 -6.60 -15.15
C ASP A 292 -0.28 -5.35 -15.23
N TYR A 293 0.23 -4.86 -14.10
CA TYR A 293 1.27 -3.83 -14.06
C TYR A 293 2.52 -4.26 -14.85
N ARG A 294 3.02 -5.48 -14.64
CA ARG A 294 4.19 -5.99 -15.38
C ARG A 294 3.96 -6.03 -16.89
N LYS A 295 2.76 -6.43 -17.34
CA LYS A 295 2.41 -6.47 -18.77
C LYS A 295 2.40 -5.05 -19.36
N SER A 296 1.87 -4.08 -18.63
CA SER A 296 1.71 -2.70 -19.09
C SER A 296 3.04 -1.98 -19.32
N TYR A 297 4.03 -2.23 -18.45
CA TYR A 297 5.31 -1.50 -18.46
C TYR A 297 6.50 -2.33 -18.92
N ALA A 298 6.27 -3.56 -19.39
CA ALA A 298 7.33 -4.52 -19.73
C ALA A 298 8.42 -4.61 -18.63
N ALA A 299 8.00 -4.52 -17.37
CA ALA A 299 8.91 -4.35 -16.24
C ALA A 299 9.89 -5.54 -16.15
N THR A 300 11.17 -5.25 -16.35
CA THR A 300 12.24 -6.27 -16.39
C THR A 300 12.62 -6.87 -15.03
N PRO A 301 12.67 -6.13 -13.90
CA PRO A 301 13.16 -6.69 -12.65
C PRO A 301 12.11 -7.62 -12.00
N PRO A 302 12.54 -8.60 -11.19
CA PRO A 302 11.65 -9.40 -10.35
C PRO A 302 10.71 -8.51 -9.53
N ILE A 303 9.41 -8.80 -9.59
CA ILE A 303 8.38 -8.18 -8.75
C ILE A 303 8.08 -9.13 -7.61
N VAL A 304 8.42 -8.70 -6.40
CA VAL A 304 8.09 -9.32 -5.12
C VAL A 304 6.81 -8.67 -4.62
N PHE A 305 5.86 -9.48 -4.18
CA PHE A 305 4.65 -8.98 -3.53
C PHE A 305 4.80 -9.16 -2.02
N ASP A 306 4.96 -8.05 -1.30
CA ASP A 306 5.07 -8.06 0.17
C ASP A 306 3.68 -8.16 0.80
N ASP A 307 3.07 -9.35 0.65
CA ASP A 307 1.68 -9.58 1.05
C ASP A 307 1.47 -9.41 2.57
N ASP A 308 2.45 -9.80 3.38
CA ASP A 308 2.40 -9.72 4.84
C ASP A 308 2.99 -8.41 5.42
N GLY A 309 3.69 -7.62 4.60
CA GLY A 309 4.30 -6.36 5.01
C GLY A 309 5.63 -6.50 5.76
N GLU A 310 6.20 -7.71 5.85
CA GLU A 310 7.44 -7.94 6.59
C GLU A 310 8.67 -7.37 5.87
N LEU A 311 8.69 -7.29 4.54
CA LEU A 311 9.80 -6.64 3.82
C LEU A 311 9.77 -5.12 4.00
N PHE A 312 8.61 -4.48 3.87
CA PHE A 312 8.46 -3.05 4.15
C PHE A 312 8.90 -2.72 5.59
N LYS A 313 8.57 -3.58 6.56
CA LYS A 313 9.05 -3.46 7.94
C LYS A 313 10.55 -3.66 8.08
N GLN A 314 11.09 -4.75 7.55
CA GLN A 314 12.51 -5.07 7.64
C GLN A 314 13.37 -3.94 7.09
N PHE A 315 12.92 -3.29 6.02
CA PHE A 315 13.61 -2.15 5.42
C PHE A 315 13.21 -0.80 6.00
N GLY A 316 12.29 -0.74 6.96
CA GLY A 316 11.83 0.51 7.56
C GLY A 316 11.26 1.46 6.52
N VAL A 317 10.43 0.95 5.61
CA VAL A 317 9.81 1.68 4.52
C VAL A 317 8.37 1.99 4.88
N ASN A 318 8.06 3.28 4.96
CA ASN A 318 6.72 3.81 5.13
C ASN A 318 6.36 4.84 4.05
N GLN A 319 7.26 5.09 3.09
CA GLN A 319 7.07 5.98 1.96
C GLN A 319 7.29 5.22 0.66
N ILE A 320 6.51 5.57 -0.36
CA ILE A 320 6.73 5.09 -1.73
C ILE A 320 6.87 6.31 -2.67
N PRO A 321 7.77 6.23 -3.67
CA PRO A 321 8.77 5.19 -3.84
C PRO A 321 9.91 5.34 -2.82
N THR A 322 10.52 4.22 -2.41
CA THR A 322 11.76 4.20 -1.62
C THR A 322 12.77 3.29 -2.30
N ILE A 323 14.03 3.73 -2.37
CA ILE A 323 15.11 2.98 -3.00
C ILE A 323 16.21 2.72 -1.97
N THR A 324 16.63 1.46 -1.88
CA THR A 324 17.73 1.01 -1.02
C THR A 324 18.81 0.34 -1.88
N VAL A 325 20.07 0.76 -1.73
CA VAL A 325 21.22 0.11 -2.35
C VAL A 325 22.06 -0.57 -1.28
N ILE A 326 22.32 -1.86 -1.49
CA ILE A 326 23.10 -2.72 -0.63
C ILE A 326 24.36 -3.14 -1.40
N GLU A 327 25.53 -2.86 -0.85
CA GLU A 327 26.81 -3.26 -1.43
C GLU A 327 27.06 -4.77 -1.28
N PRO A 328 27.99 -5.38 -2.03
CA PRO A 328 28.28 -6.82 -1.95
C PRO A 328 28.61 -7.34 -0.54
N ASN A 329 29.10 -6.46 0.35
CA ASN A 329 29.40 -6.77 1.74
C ASN A 329 28.17 -6.66 2.69
N GLY A 330 26.99 -6.36 2.16
CA GLY A 330 25.75 -6.19 2.91
C GLY A 330 25.52 -4.79 3.45
N VAL A 331 26.47 -3.85 3.29
CA VAL A 331 26.31 -2.49 3.81
C VAL A 331 25.32 -1.71 2.95
N ILE A 332 24.36 -1.05 3.60
CA ILE A 332 23.40 -0.17 2.94
C ILE A 332 24.06 1.17 2.66
N SER A 333 24.49 1.36 1.41
CA SER A 333 25.15 2.59 0.96
C SER A 333 24.18 3.73 0.68
N LEU A 334 22.93 3.40 0.35
CA LEU A 334 21.87 4.36 0.01
C LEU A 334 20.53 3.83 0.52
N LYS A 335 19.75 4.69 1.16
CA LYS A 335 18.33 4.52 1.42
C LYS A 335 17.71 5.91 1.29
N SER A 336 16.78 6.09 0.36
CA SER A 336 16.16 7.40 0.12
C SER A 336 14.74 7.21 -0.42
N SER A 337 13.82 8.01 0.10
CA SER A 337 12.41 8.07 -0.22
C SER A 337 12.04 9.46 -0.75
N ILE A 338 10.87 9.60 -1.36
CA ILE A 338 10.41 10.89 -1.90
C ILE A 338 10.32 12.03 -0.87
N GLN A 339 10.21 11.70 0.42
CA GLN A 339 10.20 12.70 1.49
C GLN A 339 11.61 13.19 1.86
N ASP A 340 12.66 12.47 1.48
CA ASP A 340 14.04 12.83 1.78
C ASP A 340 14.55 13.92 0.82
N GLU A 341 15.33 14.86 1.35
CA GLU A 341 15.89 15.97 0.56
C GLU A 341 16.87 15.47 -0.53
N ASP A 342 17.46 14.30 -0.33
CA ASP A 342 18.46 13.72 -1.22
C ASP A 342 17.89 12.80 -2.32
N PHE A 343 16.55 12.68 -2.41
CA PHE A 343 15.89 11.75 -3.33
C PHE A 343 16.29 11.95 -4.80
N GLU A 344 16.29 13.19 -5.29
CA GLU A 344 16.71 13.49 -6.67
C GLU A 344 18.20 13.20 -6.91
N ALA A 345 19.04 13.44 -5.89
CA ALA A 345 20.46 13.09 -5.95
C ALA A 345 20.67 11.57 -5.95
N ALA A 346 19.84 10.83 -5.23
CA ALA A 346 19.81 9.37 -5.26
C ALA A 346 19.43 8.85 -6.65
N LEU A 347 18.36 9.38 -7.28
CA LEU A 347 17.98 9.02 -8.65
C LEU A 347 19.10 9.30 -9.66
N HIS A 348 19.75 10.47 -9.56
CA HIS A 348 20.88 10.80 -10.41
C HIS A 348 22.04 9.81 -10.22
N THR A 349 22.38 9.47 -8.98
CA THR A 349 23.42 8.47 -8.67
C THR A 349 23.11 7.13 -9.32
N LEU A 350 21.87 6.64 -9.17
CA LEU A 350 21.42 5.37 -9.74
C LEU A 350 21.42 5.39 -11.28
N SER A 351 21.12 6.55 -11.88
CA SER A 351 21.18 6.71 -13.35
C SER A 351 22.59 6.54 -13.93
N SER A 352 23.63 6.67 -13.10
CA SER A 352 25.02 6.44 -13.49
C SER A 352 25.45 4.96 -13.42
N PHE A 353 24.62 4.10 -12.81
CA PHE A 353 24.92 2.67 -12.77
C PHE A 353 24.96 2.14 -14.21
N LYS A 354 26.03 1.38 -14.50
CA LYS A 354 26.31 0.81 -15.81
C LYS A 354 25.56 -0.49 -15.98
#